data_AF-Q1W538-F1
#
_entry.id   AF-Q1W538-F1
#
_cell.length_a   1.000
_cell.length_b   1.000
_cell.length_c   1.000
_cell.angle_alpha   90.00
_cell.angle_beta   90.00
_cell.angle_gamma   90.00
#
_symmetry.space_group_name_H-M   'P 1'
#
loop_
_entity.id
_entity.type
_entity.pdbx_description
1 polymer ?
#
loop_
_entity_poly.entity_id
_entity_poly.type
_entity_poly.pdbx_seq_one_letter_code
_entity_poly.pdbx_strand_id
1 'polypeptide(L)'
;MKMKKSLVMSTVLLVASNLACADEGSNDGSEICRAQGGVEITSLGEVSKGVDVEDVVVCSILPSNMKSSQRAPTLPPLQRMIISAMPSPGTVTVSASGDRKFTTSCRANLYAPRYANFYPDGVSRGTSDLRCVGYNTPGNSSQGCNVSWVGPTDIQLGVEPYGGSVVVNYSCTAFKTTIPVIMSYSYRDGRAVYGEVQNVSGIINVVLN
;
A
#
# COMPACT_ATOMS: atom_id res chain seq x y z
N MET A 1 -68.82 -26.40 -11.41
CA MET A 1 -67.52 -26.71 -10.79
C MET A 1 -66.66 -25.45 -10.88
N LYS A 2 -66.13 -24.96 -9.75
CA LYS A 2 -64.93 -24.12 -9.50
C LYS A 2 -64.37 -23.25 -10.66
N MET A 3 -63.89 -22.02 -10.51
CA MET A 3 -63.57 -21.13 -9.40
C MET A 3 -63.14 -19.77 -10.01
N LYS A 4 -63.28 -18.69 -9.24
CA LYS A 4 -62.56 -17.39 -9.40
C LYS A 4 -61.06 -17.58 -9.67
N LYS A 5 -60.45 -16.66 -10.44
CA LYS A 5 -59.10 -16.08 -10.22
C LYS A 5 -58.85 -14.99 -11.26
N SER A 6 -58.86 -13.72 -10.88
CA SER A 6 -57.81 -12.94 -10.20
C SER A 6 -56.86 -12.30 -11.20
N LEU A 7 -57.02 -10.98 -11.30
CA LEU A 7 -56.09 -10.01 -11.85
C LEU A 7 -54.70 -10.21 -11.19
N VAL A 8 -53.65 -10.44 -11.98
CA VAL A 8 -52.27 -10.21 -11.53
C VAL A 8 -51.54 -9.54 -12.68
N MET A 9 -51.39 -8.23 -12.53
CA MET A 9 -50.54 -7.37 -13.33
C MET A 9 -49.10 -7.68 -12.91
N SER A 10 -48.42 -8.58 -13.64
CA SER A 10 -47.00 -8.88 -13.41
C SER A 10 -46.16 -7.90 -14.23
N THR A 11 -45.68 -6.87 -13.54
CA THR A 11 -44.61 -5.99 -13.97
C THR A 11 -43.36 -6.84 -14.20
N VAL A 12 -43.08 -7.18 -15.46
CA VAL A 12 -41.77 -7.74 -15.82
C VAL A 12 -40.80 -6.57 -15.86
N LEU A 13 -40.10 -6.37 -14.74
CA LEU A 13 -38.93 -5.51 -14.66
C LEU A 13 -37.90 -6.03 -15.67
N LEU A 14 -37.59 -5.21 -16.68
CA LEU A 14 -36.39 -5.38 -17.48
C LEU A 14 -35.18 -5.23 -16.55
N VAL A 15 -34.64 -6.34 -16.07
CA VAL A 15 -33.26 -6.36 -15.57
C VAL A 15 -32.39 -6.41 -16.81
N ALA A 16 -32.02 -5.23 -17.31
CA ALA A 16 -30.90 -5.10 -18.22
C ALA A 16 -29.68 -5.68 -17.51
N SER A 17 -29.27 -6.86 -17.93
CA SER A 17 -28.01 -7.47 -17.53
C SER A 17 -26.90 -6.58 -18.06
N ASN A 18 -26.48 -5.60 -17.26
CA ASN A 18 -25.18 -4.97 -17.44
C ASN A 18 -24.12 -6.02 -17.09
N LEU A 19 -23.85 -6.92 -18.04
CA LEU A 19 -22.50 -7.41 -18.21
C LEU A 19 -21.65 -6.19 -18.59
N ALA A 20 -21.15 -5.49 -17.58
CA ALA A 20 -19.98 -4.65 -17.76
C ALA A 20 -18.81 -5.60 -17.99
N CYS A 21 -18.59 -5.93 -19.27
CA CYS A 21 -17.25 -6.25 -19.75
C CYS A 21 -16.39 -4.97 -19.69
N ALA A 22 -15.08 -5.19 -19.55
CA ALA A 22 -13.99 -4.21 -19.52
C ALA A 22 -13.83 -3.48 -18.18
N ASP A 23 -12.69 -3.59 -17.49
CA ASP A 23 -11.34 -3.41 -18.04
C ASP A 23 -10.42 -4.63 -17.88
N GLU A 24 -9.96 -5.18 -19.01
CA GLU A 24 -8.66 -5.88 -19.07
C GLU A 24 -7.55 -4.83 -19.02
N GLY A 25 -7.33 -4.25 -17.84
CA GLY A 25 -6.33 -3.21 -17.60
C GLY A 25 -5.42 -3.48 -16.41
N SER A 26 -5.27 -4.73 -15.96
CA SER A 26 -4.52 -5.02 -14.72
C SER A 26 -3.66 -6.27 -14.84
N ASN A 27 -2.59 -6.18 -15.61
CA ASN A 27 -1.47 -7.12 -15.49
C ASN A 27 -0.21 -6.42 -14.95
N ASP A 28 -0.02 -5.14 -15.27
CA ASP A 28 1.15 -4.35 -14.86
C ASP A 28 1.33 -4.27 -13.34
N GLY A 29 0.26 -3.99 -12.59
CA GLY A 29 0.33 -3.89 -11.12
C GLY A 29 0.69 -5.22 -10.45
N SER A 30 0.07 -6.30 -10.93
CA SER A 30 0.32 -7.65 -10.44
C SER A 30 1.75 -8.10 -10.74
N GLU A 31 2.29 -7.75 -11.91
CA GLU A 31 3.66 -8.06 -12.32
C GLU A 31 4.69 -7.29 -11.49
N ILE A 32 4.45 -6.00 -11.22
CA ILE A 32 5.29 -5.17 -10.33
C ILE A 32 5.40 -5.82 -8.94
N CYS A 33 4.27 -6.24 -8.36
CA CYS A 33 4.29 -6.86 -7.03
C CYS A 33 4.94 -8.25 -7.04
N ARG A 34 4.69 -9.06 -8.08
CA ARG A 34 5.32 -10.39 -8.22
C ARG A 34 6.83 -10.29 -8.38
N ALA A 35 7.32 -9.30 -9.13
CA ALA A 35 8.76 -9.03 -9.25
C ALA A 35 9.41 -8.68 -7.90
N GLN A 36 8.64 -8.12 -6.97
CA GLN A 36 9.07 -7.84 -5.60
C GLN A 36 8.86 -9.01 -4.63
N GLY A 37 8.39 -10.16 -5.11
CA GLY A 37 8.07 -11.33 -4.29
C GLY A 37 6.79 -11.18 -3.47
N GLY A 38 5.89 -10.30 -3.88
CA GLY A 38 4.64 -9.98 -3.19
C GLY A 38 3.40 -10.18 -4.05
N VAL A 39 2.27 -9.73 -3.49
CA VAL A 39 0.95 -9.73 -4.13
C VAL A 39 0.40 -8.31 -4.17
N GLU A 40 -0.34 -7.99 -5.23
CA GLU A 40 -1.01 -6.71 -5.32
C GLU A 40 -2.21 -6.67 -4.38
N ILE A 41 -2.31 -5.60 -3.58
CA ILE A 41 -3.38 -5.36 -2.62
C ILE A 41 -3.99 -3.95 -2.77
N THR A 42 -3.72 -3.26 -3.88
CA THR A 42 -4.18 -1.89 -4.15
C THR A 42 -5.67 -1.73 -3.87
N SER A 43 -6.49 -2.63 -4.42
CA SER A 43 -7.96 -2.61 -4.34
C SER A 43 -8.53 -3.05 -2.99
N LEU A 44 -7.70 -3.56 -2.07
CA LEU A 44 -8.16 -3.95 -0.73
C LEU A 44 -8.22 -2.76 0.23
N GLY A 45 -7.64 -1.62 -0.15
CA GLY A 45 -7.62 -0.40 0.64
C GLY A 45 -8.08 0.83 -0.16
N GLU A 46 -8.00 1.98 0.48
CA GLU A 46 -8.32 3.28 -0.10
C GLU A 46 -7.03 3.99 -0.52
N VAL A 47 -6.96 4.35 -1.80
CA VAL A 47 -5.86 5.16 -2.37
C VAL A 47 -6.31 6.63 -2.43
N SER A 48 -5.46 7.53 -1.97
CA SER A 48 -5.55 8.96 -2.26
C SER A 48 -4.24 9.44 -2.86
N LYS A 49 -4.31 10.18 -3.96
CA LYS A 49 -3.14 10.61 -4.73
C LYS A 49 -3.28 12.06 -5.17
N GLY A 50 -2.15 12.74 -5.33
CA GLY A 50 -2.10 14.06 -5.92
C GLY A 50 -2.44 14.07 -7.40
N VAL A 51 -2.72 15.26 -7.90
CA VAL A 51 -3.02 15.51 -9.33
C VAL A 51 -1.86 15.12 -10.25
N ASP A 52 -0.63 15.14 -9.72
CA ASP A 52 0.60 14.85 -10.47
C ASP A 52 1.02 13.37 -10.39
N VAL A 53 0.15 12.49 -9.86
CA VAL A 53 0.41 11.05 -9.70
C VAL A 53 -0.53 10.25 -10.60
N GLU A 54 0.03 9.54 -11.57
CA GLU A 54 -0.78 8.88 -12.61
C GLU A 54 -1.06 7.40 -12.31
N ASP A 55 -0.11 6.63 -11.79
CA ASP A 55 -0.30 5.22 -11.45
C ASP A 55 0.03 4.96 -9.98
N VAL A 56 -0.75 4.10 -9.30
CA VAL A 56 -0.48 3.66 -7.92
C VAL A 56 -0.74 2.17 -7.80
N VAL A 57 0.27 1.43 -7.36
CA VAL A 57 0.19 -0.01 -7.12
C VAL A 57 0.72 -0.31 -5.73
N VAL A 58 -0.07 -1.02 -4.92
CA VAL A 58 0.32 -1.38 -3.56
C VAL A 58 0.59 -2.87 -3.49
N CYS A 59 1.78 -3.22 -3.02
CA CYS A 59 2.25 -4.59 -2.88
C CYS A 59 2.34 -4.97 -1.40
N SER A 60 1.83 -6.14 -1.06
CA SER A 60 2.12 -6.83 0.19
C SER A 60 3.20 -7.88 -0.05
N ILE A 61 4.28 -7.83 0.71
CA ILE A 61 5.37 -8.80 0.62
C ILE A 61 5.42 -9.56 1.95
N LEU A 62 5.15 -10.86 1.88
CA LEU A 62 5.29 -11.76 3.03
C LEU A 62 6.55 -12.61 2.88
N PRO A 63 7.24 -12.96 3.98
CA PRO A 63 8.42 -13.79 3.92
C PRO A 63 8.08 -15.18 3.37
N SER A 64 8.79 -15.60 2.33
CA SER A 64 8.65 -16.91 1.68
C SER A 64 9.41 -18.03 2.39
N ASN A 65 10.44 -17.71 3.17
CA ASN A 65 11.27 -18.66 3.92
C ASN A 65 11.25 -18.34 5.41
N MET A 66 10.54 -19.15 6.19
CA MET A 66 10.28 -18.93 7.60
C MET A 66 11.46 -19.38 8.47
N LYS A 67 12.21 -18.45 9.05
CA LYS A 67 12.95 -18.71 10.29
C LYS A 67 12.20 -18.00 11.41
N SER A 68 11.27 -18.72 12.05
CA SER A 68 10.57 -18.21 13.23
C SER A 68 11.55 -18.18 14.39
N SER A 69 11.88 -16.99 14.89
CA SER A 69 12.62 -16.84 16.14
C SER A 69 11.62 -17.02 17.28
N GLN A 70 11.59 -18.22 17.85
CA GLN A 70 10.56 -18.66 18.80
C GLN A 70 10.74 -18.16 20.23
N ARG A 71 11.56 -17.14 20.49
CA ARG A 71 11.74 -16.66 21.85
C ARG A 71 10.61 -15.70 22.22
N ALA A 72 9.52 -16.24 22.75
CA ALA A 72 8.45 -15.46 23.37
C ALA A 72 9.04 -14.68 24.57
N PRO A 73 9.05 -13.34 24.53
CA PRO A 73 9.44 -12.56 25.71
C PRO A 73 8.37 -12.73 26.79
N THR A 74 8.77 -13.02 28.02
CA THR A 74 7.93 -12.80 29.20
C THR A 74 7.69 -11.29 29.33
N LEU A 75 6.43 -10.88 29.13
CA LEU A 75 5.94 -9.51 28.90
C LEU A 75 6.45 -8.45 29.91
N PRO A 76 6.74 -7.24 29.42
CA PRO A 76 5.98 -6.04 29.82
C PRO A 76 5.45 -5.25 28.59
N PRO A 77 4.72 -4.11 28.75
CA PRO A 77 3.51 -3.77 27.99
C PRO A 77 3.71 -3.64 26.48
N LEU A 78 2.67 -3.97 25.71
CA LEU A 78 2.42 -3.51 24.34
C LEU A 78 3.69 -3.11 23.57
N GLN A 79 4.54 -4.09 23.24
CA GLN A 79 5.79 -3.77 22.57
C GLN A 79 5.48 -3.27 21.15
N ARG A 80 5.90 -2.03 20.93
CA ARG A 80 5.78 -1.32 19.65
C ARG A 80 6.43 -2.17 18.56
N MET A 81 5.68 -2.44 17.50
CA MET A 81 6.22 -2.99 16.25
C MET A 81 7.44 -2.16 15.82
N ILE A 82 8.49 -2.83 15.37
CA ILE A 82 9.61 -2.20 14.69
C ILE A 82 9.20 -1.98 13.23
N ILE A 83 9.19 -0.72 12.81
CA ILE A 83 8.89 -0.32 11.44
C ILE A 83 10.17 0.29 10.85
N SER A 84 10.61 -0.27 9.73
CA SER A 84 11.64 0.35 8.90
C SER A 84 10.96 0.97 7.68
N ALA A 85 10.71 2.28 7.77
CA ALA A 85 10.14 3.07 6.70
C ALA A 85 11.27 3.59 5.79
N MET A 86 11.08 3.44 4.48
CA MET A 86 12.03 3.81 3.44
C MET A 86 11.27 4.59 2.35
N PRO A 87 11.27 5.94 2.41
CA PRO A 87 10.92 6.73 1.25
C PRO A 87 11.99 6.45 0.18
N SER A 88 11.66 5.98 -1.03
CA SER A 88 12.68 5.56 -2.01
C SER A 88 13.62 6.73 -2.36
N PRO A 89 14.86 6.75 -1.82
CA PRO A 89 15.83 7.77 -2.13
C PRO A 89 16.68 7.27 -3.31
N GLY A 90 17.01 8.15 -4.25
CA GLY A 90 17.75 7.67 -5.42
C GLY A 90 17.95 8.71 -6.50
N THR A 91 18.45 8.24 -7.63
CA THR A 91 18.58 9.04 -8.84
C THR A 91 17.71 8.43 -9.92
N VAL A 92 16.85 9.25 -10.53
CA VAL A 92 16.01 8.88 -11.66
C VAL A 92 16.39 9.73 -12.86
N THR A 93 16.29 9.17 -14.05
CA THR A 93 16.56 9.88 -15.29
C THR A 93 15.26 10.11 -16.03
N VAL A 94 15.01 11.33 -16.49
CA VAL A 94 13.82 11.71 -17.25
C VAL A 94 14.22 12.47 -18.51
N SER A 95 13.38 12.40 -19.55
CA SER A 95 13.63 13.12 -20.80
C SER A 95 13.74 14.63 -20.58
N ALA A 96 14.75 15.26 -21.18
CA ALA A 96 14.87 16.72 -21.21
C ALA A 96 13.75 17.38 -22.03
N SER A 97 13.21 16.68 -23.03
CA SER A 97 12.14 17.13 -23.91
C SER A 97 10.88 16.25 -23.76
N GLY A 98 9.80 16.82 -23.25
CA GLY A 98 8.50 16.14 -23.08
C GLY A 98 8.12 15.88 -21.62
N ASP A 99 7.30 14.85 -21.40
CA ASP A 99 6.78 14.47 -20.10
C ASP A 99 7.90 13.95 -19.19
N ARG A 100 8.24 14.70 -18.16
CA ARG A 100 9.31 14.39 -17.20
C ARG A 100 8.88 13.36 -16.16
N LYS A 101 8.25 12.26 -16.59
CA LYS A 101 7.68 11.25 -15.69
C LYS A 101 8.75 10.29 -15.17
N PHE A 102 8.65 9.91 -13.91
CA PHE A 102 9.48 8.89 -13.27
C PHE A 102 8.65 8.04 -12.31
N THR A 103 9.02 6.77 -12.18
CA THR A 103 8.42 5.86 -11.19
C THR A 103 9.28 5.84 -9.94
N THR A 104 8.63 5.80 -8.78
CA THR A 104 9.27 5.67 -7.48
C THR A 104 8.42 4.81 -6.56
N SER A 105 8.90 4.58 -5.33
CA SER A 105 8.20 3.76 -4.37
C SER A 105 8.38 4.23 -2.93
N CYS A 106 7.55 3.73 -2.04
CA CYS A 106 7.73 3.83 -0.60
C CYS A 106 7.50 2.50 0.05
N ARG A 107 8.34 2.15 1.02
CA ARG A 107 8.31 0.83 1.64
C ARG A 107 8.31 0.92 3.14
N ALA A 108 7.43 0.17 3.79
CA ALA A 108 7.46 -0.07 5.22
C ALA A 108 7.70 -1.55 5.46
N ASN A 109 8.83 -1.89 6.10
CA ASN A 109 9.08 -3.24 6.59
C ASN A 109 8.65 -3.37 8.04
N LEU A 110 8.01 -4.49 8.38
CA LEU A 110 7.28 -4.65 9.63
C LEU A 110 7.83 -5.83 10.40
N TYR A 111 8.24 -5.61 11.64
CA TYR A 111 8.61 -6.67 12.57
C TYR A 111 7.89 -6.47 13.90
N ALA A 112 7.21 -7.51 14.36
CA ALA A 112 6.68 -7.58 15.71
C ALA A 112 7.03 -8.95 16.30
N PRO A 113 7.33 -9.01 17.61
CA PRO A 113 7.62 -10.29 18.26
C PRO A 113 6.37 -11.17 18.31
N ARG A 114 6.55 -12.46 18.57
CA ARG A 114 5.43 -13.41 18.63
C ARG A 114 4.63 -13.24 19.92
N TYR A 115 3.32 -13.08 19.77
CA TYR A 115 2.36 -12.92 20.88
C TYR A 115 1.31 -14.04 20.88
N ALA A 116 1.71 -15.25 21.29
CA ALA A 116 0.86 -16.45 21.17
C ALA A 116 -0.54 -16.31 21.80
N ASN A 117 -0.67 -15.57 22.90
CA ASN A 117 -1.94 -15.39 23.62
C ASN A 117 -2.97 -14.54 22.86
N PHE A 118 -2.51 -13.57 22.05
CA PHE A 118 -3.38 -12.69 21.26
C PHE A 118 -3.45 -13.13 19.78
N TYR A 119 -2.45 -13.88 19.32
CA TYR A 119 -2.24 -14.29 17.94
C TYR A 119 -1.83 -15.77 17.90
N PRO A 120 -2.78 -16.70 18.12
CA PRO A 120 -2.48 -18.14 18.19
C PRO A 120 -1.95 -18.69 16.86
N ASP A 121 -2.43 -18.15 15.74
CA ASP A 121 -1.96 -18.45 14.39
C ASP A 121 -0.64 -17.75 14.02
N GLY A 122 -0.13 -16.86 14.89
CA GLY A 122 1.09 -16.10 14.64
C GLY A 122 0.94 -15.02 13.57
N VAL A 123 -0.28 -14.66 13.16
CA VAL A 123 -0.53 -13.65 12.11
C VAL A 123 -1.30 -12.47 12.68
N SER A 124 -0.72 -11.28 12.56
CA SER A 124 -1.45 -10.03 12.80
C SER A 124 -2.09 -9.56 11.51
N ARG A 125 -3.37 -9.18 11.59
CA ARG A 125 -4.22 -8.74 10.47
C ARG A 125 -4.75 -7.36 10.83
N GLY A 126 -3.92 -6.36 10.56
CA GLY A 126 -4.18 -4.99 10.94
C GLY A 126 -4.49 -4.11 9.75
N THR A 127 -4.60 -2.82 10.02
CA THR A 127 -4.69 -1.78 9.01
C THR A 127 -3.38 -1.01 8.96
N SER A 128 -2.84 -0.86 7.76
CA SER A 128 -1.73 0.00 7.45
C SER A 128 -2.24 1.34 6.96
N ASP A 129 -1.61 2.42 7.39
CA ASP A 129 -1.76 3.75 6.84
C ASP A 129 -0.37 4.22 6.40
N LEU A 130 -0.17 4.29 5.09
CA LEU A 130 1.08 4.71 4.48
C LEU A 130 0.87 6.03 3.77
N ARG A 131 1.71 7.01 4.07
CA ARG A 131 1.74 8.30 3.37
C ARG A 131 3.14 8.61 2.87
N CYS A 132 3.23 8.93 1.58
CA CYS A 132 4.43 9.42 0.95
C CYS A 132 4.20 10.75 0.27
N VAL A 133 5.13 11.67 0.49
CA VAL A 133 5.03 13.06 0.04
C VAL A 133 6.35 13.49 -0.57
N GLY A 134 6.35 13.76 -1.87
CA GLY A 134 7.44 14.42 -2.58
C GLY A 134 7.15 15.91 -2.78
N TYR A 135 8.08 16.76 -2.35
CA TYR A 135 7.99 18.21 -2.48
C TYR A 135 8.44 18.68 -3.88
N ASN A 136 7.65 18.28 -4.87
CA ASN A 136 7.94 18.35 -6.29
C ASN A 136 7.00 19.32 -7.03
N THR A 137 7.07 20.63 -6.75
CA THR A 137 6.17 21.63 -7.37
C THR A 137 6.93 22.84 -7.92
N PRO A 138 6.44 23.50 -8.99
CA PRO A 138 7.02 24.75 -9.46
C PRO A 138 6.73 25.88 -8.46
N GLY A 139 7.77 26.45 -7.84
CA GLY A 139 7.67 27.64 -6.97
C GLY A 139 6.85 27.45 -5.67
N ASN A 140 7.54 27.18 -4.55
CA ASN A 140 7.13 27.46 -3.16
C ASN A 140 5.75 27.02 -2.61
N SER A 141 5.06 25.98 -3.12
CA SER A 141 3.95 25.24 -2.45
C SER A 141 3.55 23.96 -3.22
N SER A 142 3.08 22.82 -2.69
CA SER A 142 3.17 22.26 -1.32
C SER A 142 3.38 20.74 -1.29
N GLN A 143 2.87 19.90 -2.22
CA GLN A 143 3.17 18.45 -2.31
C GLN A 143 2.86 17.95 -3.74
N GLY A 144 3.86 17.77 -4.61
CA GLY A 144 3.65 17.48 -6.05
C GLY A 144 3.90 16.03 -6.47
N CYS A 145 4.12 15.14 -5.51
CA CYS A 145 4.28 13.70 -5.74
C CYS A 145 3.84 13.00 -4.45
N ASN A 146 2.55 13.09 -4.14
CA ASN A 146 1.97 12.58 -2.91
C ASN A 146 1.00 11.43 -3.16
N VAL A 147 1.16 10.39 -2.37
CA VAL A 147 0.29 9.22 -2.36
C VAL A 147 0.08 8.78 -0.92
N SER A 148 -1.14 8.40 -0.60
CA SER A 148 -1.45 7.69 0.62
C SER A 148 -2.30 6.48 0.31
N TRP A 149 -2.09 5.44 1.10
CA TRP A 149 -2.89 4.23 1.04
C TRP A 149 -3.21 3.76 2.44
N VAL A 150 -4.49 3.47 2.67
CA VAL A 150 -4.98 2.91 3.92
C VAL A 150 -5.68 1.59 3.62
N GLY A 151 -5.22 0.49 4.19
CA GLY A 151 -5.83 -0.81 3.90
C GLY A 151 -5.36 -1.96 4.78
N PRO A 152 -5.98 -3.14 4.61
CA PRO A 152 -5.65 -4.32 5.38
C PRO A 152 -4.24 -4.81 5.05
N THR A 153 -3.49 -5.21 6.06
CA THR A 153 -2.15 -5.76 5.90
C THR A 153 -1.93 -6.89 6.89
N ASP A 154 -1.53 -8.04 6.36
CA ASP A 154 -1.15 -9.19 7.15
C ASP A 154 0.37 -9.16 7.39
N ILE A 155 0.77 -9.53 8.62
CA ILE A 155 2.19 -9.75 8.96
C ILE A 155 2.36 -11.04 9.78
N GLN A 156 3.48 -11.70 9.55
CA GLN A 156 3.90 -12.85 10.37
C GLN A 156 4.66 -12.38 11.61
N LEU A 157 4.24 -12.82 12.78
CA LEU A 157 4.86 -12.41 14.05
C LEU A 157 6.06 -13.29 14.41
N GLY A 158 7.14 -12.67 14.90
CA GLY A 158 8.37 -13.34 15.29
C GLY A 158 9.24 -13.84 14.13
N VAL A 159 9.08 -13.27 12.93
CA VAL A 159 9.91 -13.58 11.75
C VAL A 159 10.90 -12.45 11.52
N GLU A 160 12.20 -12.77 11.58
CA GLU A 160 13.29 -11.83 11.34
C GLU A 160 13.81 -11.93 9.89
N PRO A 161 14.26 -10.82 9.27
CA PRO A 161 14.29 -9.47 9.83
C PRO A 161 12.92 -8.78 9.85
N TYR A 162 11.98 -9.21 9.00
CA TYR A 162 10.65 -8.64 8.89
C TYR A 162 9.61 -9.72 8.60
N GLY A 163 8.46 -9.60 9.25
CA GLY A 163 7.30 -10.47 9.11
C GLY A 163 6.36 -10.09 7.96
N GLY A 164 6.58 -8.93 7.37
CA GLY A 164 5.86 -8.45 6.21
C GLY A 164 6.40 -7.11 5.73
N SER A 165 5.98 -6.67 4.56
CA SER A 165 6.25 -5.33 4.05
C SER A 165 5.08 -4.83 3.22
N VAL A 166 4.83 -3.53 3.28
CA VAL A 166 3.93 -2.83 2.36
C VAL A 166 4.77 -1.92 1.49
N VAL A 167 4.58 -2.01 0.17
CA VAL A 167 5.27 -1.16 -0.81
C VAL A 167 4.22 -0.45 -1.66
N VAL A 168 4.28 0.87 -1.73
CA VAL A 168 3.47 1.66 -2.66
C VAL A 168 4.37 2.12 -3.79
N ASN A 169 4.11 1.66 -5.01
CA ASN A 169 4.78 2.05 -6.24
C ASN A 169 3.91 3.05 -6.96
N TYR A 170 4.50 4.13 -7.46
CA TYR A 170 3.74 5.20 -8.09
C TYR A 170 4.57 6.04 -9.06
N SER A 171 3.89 6.62 -10.05
CA SER A 171 4.50 7.45 -11.09
C SER A 171 4.22 8.93 -10.85
N CYS A 172 5.25 9.76 -10.93
CA CYS A 172 5.18 11.21 -10.73
C CYS A 172 5.80 11.99 -11.89
N THR A 173 5.32 13.22 -12.12
CA THR A 173 5.93 14.16 -13.07
C THR A 173 6.96 15.04 -12.37
N ALA A 174 8.23 15.04 -12.81
CA ALA A 174 9.30 15.85 -12.23
C ALA A 174 9.24 17.32 -12.65
N PHE A 175 9.10 18.21 -11.67
CA PHE A 175 9.19 19.66 -11.83
C PHE A 175 10.51 20.23 -11.29
N LYS A 176 11.23 19.47 -10.45
CA LYS A 176 12.54 19.83 -9.88
C LYS A 176 13.56 18.73 -10.13
N THR A 177 14.84 19.10 -10.12
CA THR A 177 15.99 18.17 -10.19
C THR A 177 16.32 17.54 -8.85
N THR A 178 15.82 18.09 -7.74
CA THR A 178 15.97 17.53 -6.40
C THR A 178 14.64 17.61 -5.68
N ILE A 179 14.11 16.46 -5.29
CA ILE A 179 12.80 16.30 -4.68
C ILE A 179 13.01 15.71 -3.27
N PRO A 180 12.85 16.52 -2.21
CA PRO A 180 12.74 15.99 -0.86
C PRO A 180 11.50 15.11 -0.77
N VAL A 181 11.63 13.95 -0.14
CA VAL A 181 10.52 13.03 0.12
C VAL A 181 10.39 12.79 1.61
N ILE A 182 9.15 12.72 2.08
CA ILE A 182 8.80 12.40 3.46
C ILE A 182 7.83 11.22 3.45
N MET A 183 8.12 10.22 4.28
CA MET A 183 7.26 9.08 4.53
C MET A 183 6.81 9.06 5.98
N SER A 184 5.52 8.81 6.16
CA SER A 184 4.92 8.43 7.44
C SER A 184 4.18 7.11 7.25
N TYR A 185 4.22 6.28 8.28
CA TYR A 185 3.58 4.97 8.25
C TYR A 185 3.08 4.59 9.63
N SER A 186 1.86 4.09 9.70
CA SER A 186 1.34 3.44 10.90
C SER A 186 0.73 2.08 10.57
N TYR A 187 0.75 1.22 11.58
CA TYR A 187 0.06 -0.05 11.56
C TYR A 187 -0.68 -0.24 12.87
N ARG A 188 -1.92 -0.71 12.79
CA ARG A 188 -2.73 -1.03 13.96
C ARG A 188 -3.53 -2.30 13.75
N ASP A 189 -3.31 -3.27 14.61
CA ASP A 189 -4.19 -4.42 14.80
C ASP A 189 -4.97 -4.19 16.10
N GLY A 190 -6.29 -4.36 16.07
CA GLY A 190 -7.19 -4.06 17.19
C GLY A 190 -6.95 -4.89 18.46
N ARG A 191 -6.01 -5.84 18.43
CA ARG A 191 -5.60 -6.65 19.60
C ARG A 191 -4.43 -6.00 20.35
N ALA A 192 -3.19 -6.28 19.96
CA ALA A 192 -2.00 -5.86 20.73
C ALA A 192 -0.82 -5.33 19.89
N VAL A 193 -0.84 -5.50 18.57
CA VAL A 193 0.24 -5.08 17.68
C VAL A 193 -0.07 -3.71 17.09
N TYR A 194 0.80 -2.74 17.37
CA TYR A 194 0.76 -1.43 16.71
C TYR A 194 2.17 -0.87 16.53
N GLY A 195 2.31 0.03 15.59
CA GLY A 195 3.53 0.81 15.40
C GLY A 195 3.25 2.05 14.57
N GLU A 196 4.09 3.05 14.74
CA GLU A 196 4.03 4.27 13.95
C GLU A 196 5.42 4.85 13.83
N VAL A 197 5.72 5.35 12.64
CA VAL A 197 6.91 6.12 12.30
C VAL A 197 6.44 7.31 11.47
N GLN A 198 6.91 8.50 11.81
CA GLN A 198 6.55 9.73 11.11
C GLN A 198 7.79 10.44 10.58
N ASN A 199 7.61 11.21 9.51
CA ASN A 199 8.58 12.17 9.02
C ASN A 199 9.95 11.57 8.64
N VAL A 200 9.98 10.34 8.13
CA VAL A 200 11.23 9.76 7.60
C VAL A 200 11.54 10.41 6.27
N SER A 201 12.73 10.99 6.17
CA SER A 201 13.14 11.76 5.01
C SER A 201 14.01 10.96 4.05
N GLY A 202 13.92 11.34 2.77
CA GLY A 202 14.79 10.90 1.69
C GLY A 202 14.88 11.99 0.63
N ILE A 203 15.69 11.74 -0.40
CA ILE A 203 15.85 12.66 -1.53
C ILE A 203 15.83 11.84 -2.83
N ILE A 204 15.07 12.32 -3.80
CA ILE A 204 15.11 11.84 -5.19
C ILE A 204 15.82 12.92 -6.02
N ASN A 205 16.90 12.53 -6.68
CA ASN A 205 17.60 13.35 -7.66
C ASN A 205 17.08 13.00 -9.06
N VAL A 206 16.66 14.00 -9.82
CA VAL A 206 16.18 13.86 -11.18
C VAL A 206 17.25 14.40 -12.12
N VAL A 207 17.77 13.53 -12.97
CA VAL A 207 18.75 13.86 -14.02
C VAL A 207 18.01 13.94 -15.35
N LEU A 208 18.24 15.02 -16.08
CA LEU A 208 17.70 15.17 -17.44
C LEU A 208 18.64 14.47 -18.42
N ASN A 209 18.09 13.65 -19.33
CA ASN A 209 18.82 13.09 -20.47
C ASN A 209 18.36 13.64 -21.81
#